data_AF-A0A8S0VRB8-F1
#
_entry.id   AF-A0A8S0VRB8-F1
#
_cell.length_a   1.000
_cell.length_b   1.000
_cell.length_c   1.000
_cell.angle_alpha   90.00
_cell.angle_beta   90.00
_cell.angle_gamma   90.00
#
_symmetry.space_group_name_H-M   'P 1'
#
loop_
_entity.id
_entity.type
_entity.pdbx_description
1 polymer ?
#
loop_
_entity_poly.entity_id
_entity_poly.type
_entity_poly.pdbx_seq_one_letter_code
_entity_poly.pdbx_strand_id
1 'polypeptide(L)'
;MTACLAADNARDAAFFQEHLGLVRGTSVPLYWINAHCDQACLMERAQSSERILSSKTKLTEASILRELVNAHRLIEPEESGDASTKLVIRSLDMNGEIDESVHRLIVGLPQGVEVG
;
A
#
# COMPACT_ATOMS: atom_id res chain seq x y z
N MET A 1 -12.83 4.68 -16.46
CA MET A 1 -11.43 4.86 -16.91
C MET A 1 -10.69 5.66 -15.85
N THR A 2 -9.49 5.22 -15.52
CA THR A 2 -8.60 5.64 -14.43
C THR A 2 -8.56 7.14 -14.15
N ALA A 3 -9.26 7.58 -13.10
CA ALA A 3 -9.07 8.89 -12.48
C ALA A 3 -8.36 8.73 -11.12
N CYS A 4 -7.41 7.80 -11.03
CA CYS A 4 -6.31 7.89 -10.07
C CYS A 4 -5.13 8.55 -10.77
N LEU A 5 -5.38 9.75 -11.32
CA LEU A 5 -4.26 10.63 -11.63
C LEU A 5 -3.89 11.20 -10.26
N ALA A 6 -2.66 10.94 -9.82
CA ALA A 6 -2.11 11.34 -8.52
C ALA A 6 -1.92 12.87 -8.40
N ALA A 7 -2.84 13.63 -8.98
CA ALA A 7 -2.93 15.07 -9.00
C ALA A 7 -3.74 15.62 -7.80
N ASP A 8 -4.42 14.76 -7.03
CA ASP A 8 -5.29 15.18 -5.91
C ASP A 8 -4.90 14.49 -4.60
N ASN A 9 -3.68 14.77 -4.11
CA ASN A 9 -3.19 14.30 -2.81
C ASN A 9 -4.16 14.63 -1.65
N ALA A 10 -4.93 15.72 -1.78
CA ALA A 10 -5.92 16.10 -0.77
C ALA A 10 -7.09 15.13 -0.74
N ARG A 11 -7.57 14.68 -1.90
CA ARG A 11 -8.61 13.64 -2.00
C ARG A 11 -8.11 12.28 -1.52
N ASP A 12 -6.88 11.90 -1.87
CA ASP A 12 -6.30 10.64 -1.39
C ASP A 12 -6.14 10.66 0.14
N ALA A 13 -5.71 11.80 0.72
CA ALA A 13 -5.64 11.99 2.16
C ALA A 13 -7.04 11.98 2.82
N ALA A 14 -8.05 12.61 2.21
CA ALA A 14 -9.41 12.59 2.72
C ALA A 14 -10.00 11.18 2.75
N PHE A 15 -9.74 10.37 1.71
CA PHE A 15 -10.15 8.98 1.67
C PHE A 15 -9.47 8.15 2.78
N PHE A 16 -8.18 8.39 3.05
CA PHE A 16 -7.51 7.77 4.19
C PHE A 16 -8.14 8.18 5.53
N GLN A 17 -8.48 9.46 5.72
CA GLN A 17 -9.15 9.92 6.94
C GLN A 17 -10.53 9.27 7.14
N GLU A 18 -11.28 9.00 6.06
CA GLU A 18 -12.53 8.25 6.13
C GLU A 18 -12.30 6.83 6.72
N HIS A 19 -11.25 6.14 6.29
CA HIS A 19 -10.91 4.81 6.81
C HIS A 19 -10.48 4.84 8.27
N LEU A 20 -9.72 5.86 8.68
CA LEU A 20 -9.40 6.09 10.09
C LEU A 20 -10.67 6.35 10.92
N GLY A 21 -11.64 7.05 10.34
CA GLY A 21 -12.94 7.30 10.96
C GLY A 21 -13.74 6.04 11.24
N LEU A 22 -13.68 5.03 10.36
CA LEU A 22 -14.43 3.77 10.52
C LEU A 22 -14.02 2.97 11.77
N VAL A 23 -12.76 3.06 12.18
CA VAL A 23 -12.22 2.29 13.31
C VAL A 23 -12.01 3.13 14.57
N ARG A 24 -12.24 4.45 14.49
CA ARG A 24 -12.03 5.38 15.61
C ARG A 24 -12.89 4.99 16.81
N GLY A 25 -12.26 4.93 17.98
CA GLY A 25 -12.94 4.56 19.23
C GLY A 25 -13.28 3.06 19.35
N THR A 26 -12.80 2.24 18.41
CA THR A 26 -12.88 0.78 18.49
C THR A 26 -11.53 0.20 18.93
N SER A 27 -11.52 -1.06 19.37
CA SER A 27 -10.28 -1.81 19.62
C SER A 27 -9.67 -2.42 18.36
N VAL A 28 -10.29 -2.21 17.19
CA VAL A 28 -9.85 -2.81 15.92
C VAL A 28 -8.61 -2.06 15.42
N PRO A 29 -7.45 -2.72 15.27
CA PRO A 29 -6.27 -2.08 14.71
C PRO A 29 -6.44 -1.86 13.20
N LEU A 30 -5.96 -0.72 12.71
CA LEU A 30 -5.80 -0.46 11.29
C LEU A 30 -4.34 -0.70 10.90
N TYR A 31 -4.10 -1.58 9.94
CA TYR A 31 -2.75 -1.88 9.46
C TYR A 31 -2.47 -1.09 8.19
N TRP A 32 -1.40 -0.31 8.21
CA TRP A 32 -0.86 0.35 7.03
C TRP A 32 0.41 -0.37 6.59
N ILE A 33 0.37 -0.99 5.41
CA ILE A 33 1.48 -1.79 4.87
C ILE A 33 2.10 -1.04 3.69
N ASN A 34 3.31 -0.51 3.90
CA ASN A 34 4.14 0.11 2.88
C ASN A 34 4.85 -0.98 2.05
N ALA A 35 4.17 -1.45 1.00
CA ALA A 35 4.76 -2.36 0.02
C ALA A 35 5.70 -1.60 -0.92
N HIS A 36 6.95 -2.04 -0.99
CA HIS A 36 7.98 -1.43 -1.83
C HIS A 36 8.74 -2.48 -2.62
N CYS A 37 9.25 -2.08 -3.79
CA CYS A 37 10.18 -2.86 -4.59
C CYS A 37 11.03 -1.90 -5.41
N ASP A 38 12.12 -2.43 -5.94
CA ASP A 38 13.03 -1.70 -6.79
C ASP A 38 12.32 -1.35 -8.10
N GLN A 39 12.67 -0.18 -8.65
CA GLN A 39 12.06 0.30 -9.88
C GLN A 39 12.22 -0.70 -11.03
N ALA A 40 13.38 -1.39 -11.11
CA ALA A 40 13.61 -2.43 -12.11
C ALA A 40 12.60 -3.59 -12.01
N CYS A 41 12.40 -4.12 -10.79
CA CYS A 41 11.43 -5.18 -10.51
C CYS A 41 10.00 -4.74 -10.89
N LEU A 42 9.64 -3.50 -10.56
CA LEU A 42 8.33 -2.95 -10.92
C LEU A 42 8.13 -2.85 -12.44
N MET A 43 9.15 -2.40 -13.19
CA MET A 43 9.07 -2.29 -14.65
C MET A 43 8.92 -3.67 -15.29
N GLU A 44 9.72 -4.65 -14.85
CA GLU A 44 9.65 -6.03 -15.34
C GLU A 44 8.26 -6.63 -15.11
N ARG A 45 7.72 -6.50 -13.90
CA ARG A 45 6.36 -6.95 -13.57
C ARG A 45 5.30 -6.24 -14.40
N ALA A 46 5.50 -4.95 -14.71
CA ALA A 46 4.56 -4.20 -15.52
C ALA A 46 4.42 -4.77 -16.94
N GLN A 47 5.53 -5.28 -17.47
CA GLN A 47 5.67 -5.84 -18.81
C GLN A 47 5.54 -7.37 -18.85
N SER A 48 5.23 -8.02 -17.72
CA SER A 48 5.10 -9.47 -17.67
C SER A 48 3.93 -9.95 -18.53
N SER A 49 4.10 -11.12 -19.15
CA SER A 49 3.06 -11.74 -19.98
C SER A 49 1.78 -11.97 -19.19
N GLU A 50 1.85 -12.37 -17.92
CA GLU A 50 0.68 -12.56 -17.06
C GLU A 50 -0.11 -11.26 -16.89
N ARG A 51 0.58 -10.12 -16.82
CA ARG A 51 -0.05 -8.82 -16.64
C ARG A 51 -0.63 -8.28 -17.93
N ILE A 52 0.10 -8.40 -19.04
CA ILE A 52 -0.34 -7.96 -20.37
C ILE A 52 -1.54 -8.77 -20.85
N LEU A 53 -1.51 -10.09 -20.67
CA LEU A 53 -2.58 -11.00 -21.09
C LEU A 53 -3.74 -11.07 -20.10
N SER A 54 -3.69 -10.30 -19.00
CA SER A 54 -4.76 -10.31 -18.01
C SER A 54 -6.05 -9.72 -18.58
N SER A 55 -7.20 -10.25 -18.16
CA SER A 55 -8.52 -9.77 -18.58
C SER A 55 -8.86 -8.35 -18.08
N LYS A 56 -8.02 -7.76 -17.22
CA LYS A 56 -8.19 -6.41 -16.69
C LYS A 56 -7.31 -5.43 -17.48
N THR A 57 -7.87 -4.28 -17.85
CA THR A 57 -7.08 -3.16 -18.38
C THR A 57 -6.12 -2.66 -17.30
N LYS A 58 -4.82 -2.91 -17.47
CA LYS A 58 -3.75 -2.49 -16.56
C LYS A 58 -2.73 -1.65 -17.33
N LEU A 59 -2.02 -0.77 -16.61
CA LEU A 59 -0.96 0.05 -17.19
C LEU A 59 0.26 -0.79 -17.57
N THR A 60 0.40 -1.21 -18.82
CA THR A 60 1.50 -2.08 -19.30
C THR A 60 2.74 -1.32 -19.77
N GLU A 61 2.62 -0.02 -20.03
CA GLU A 61 3.71 0.84 -20.50
C GLU A 61 4.67 1.19 -19.35
N ALA A 62 5.88 0.64 -19.39
CA ALA A 62 6.90 0.86 -18.36
C ALA A 62 7.35 2.33 -18.28
N SER A 63 7.41 3.06 -19.40
CA SER A 63 7.79 4.48 -19.41
C SER A 63 6.81 5.33 -18.61
N ILE A 64 5.51 5.15 -18.84
CA ILE A 64 4.44 5.87 -18.11
C ILE A 64 4.48 5.49 -16.63
N LEU A 65 4.66 4.21 -16.30
CA LEU A 65 4.77 3.78 -14.90
C LEU A 65 5.98 4.41 -14.19
N ARG A 66 7.13 4.49 -14.89
CA ARG A 66 8.33 5.16 -14.38
C ARG A 66 8.08 6.64 -14.10
N GLU A 67 7.42 7.34 -15.02
CA GLU A 67 7.06 8.74 -14.85
C GLU A 67 6.15 8.93 -13.64
N LEU A 68 5.13 8.09 -13.47
CA LEU A 68 4.22 8.15 -12.32
C LEU A 68 4.96 7.97 -10.99
N VAL A 69 5.83 6.96 -10.89
CA VAL A 69 6.58 6.70 -9.64
C VAL A 69 7.54 7.85 -9.32
N ASN A 70 8.13 8.49 -10.32
CA ASN A 70 9.06 9.59 -10.10
C ASN A 70 8.36 10.92 -9.81
N ALA A 71 7.16 11.14 -10.37
CA ALA A 71 6.42 12.39 -10.25
C ALA A 71 5.58 12.50 -8.97
N HIS A 72 5.24 11.36 -8.36
CA HIS A 72 4.30 11.32 -7.23
C HIS A 72 4.93 10.73 -5.98
N ARG A 73 4.57 11.30 -4.82
CA ARG A 73 4.93 10.77 -3.51
C ARG A 73 3.72 10.05 -2.92
N LEU A 74 3.97 8.92 -2.29
CA LEU A 74 2.94 8.23 -1.51
C LEU A 74 2.62 9.05 -0.27
N ILE A 75 1.39 8.88 0.23
CA ILE A 75 1.01 9.39 1.54
C ILE A 75 1.83 8.63 2.58
N GLU A 76 2.51 9.37 3.45
CA GLU A 76 3.21 8.81 4.61
C GLU A 76 2.29 9.01 5.82
N PRO A 77 1.76 7.93 6.42
CA PRO A 77 1.04 8.06 7.67
C PRO A 77 2.03 8.40 8.78
N GLU A 78 1.72 9.43 9.55
CA GLU A 78 2.36 9.62 10.84
C GLU A 78 1.66 8.71 11.86
N GLU A 79 2.41 8.09 12.78
CA GLU A 79 1.81 7.47 13.96
C GLU A 79 1.15 8.61 14.75
N SER A 80 -0.15 8.80 14.55
CA SER A 80 -0.86 9.86 15.25
C SER A 80 -0.75 9.61 16.75
N GLY A 81 -0.25 10.58 17.51
CA GLY A 81 -0.30 10.55 18.98
C GLY A 81 -1.71 10.53 19.56
N ASP A 82 -2.74 10.56 18.71
CA ASP A 82 -4.13 10.32 19.05
C ASP A 82 -4.35 8.82 19.31
N ALA A 83 -4.41 8.46 20.59
CA ALA A 83 -4.61 7.10 21.07
C ALA A 83 -5.99 6.50 20.69
N SER A 84 -6.88 7.27 20.03
CA SER A 84 -8.23 6.83 19.66
C SER A 84 -8.29 5.89 18.45
N THR A 85 -7.22 5.81 17.66
CA THR A 85 -7.08 4.85 16.55
C THR A 85 -5.76 4.11 16.66
N LYS A 86 -5.80 2.78 16.80
CA LYS A 86 -4.61 1.93 16.81
C LYS A 86 -4.11 1.72 15.38
N LEU A 87 -3.31 2.65 14.87
CA LEU A 87 -2.63 2.54 13.59
C LEU A 87 -1.32 1.76 13.75
N VAL A 88 -1.16 0.68 12.97
CA VAL A 88 0.05 -0.14 12.95
C VAL A 88 0.71 -0.01 11.59
N ILE A 89 1.86 0.67 11.53
CA ILE A 89 2.61 0.87 10.29
C ILE A 89 3.63 -0.26 10.13
N ARG A 90 3.68 -0.86 8.94
CA ARG A 90 4.65 -1.90 8.57
C ARG A 90 5.17 -1.64 7.17
N SER A 91 6.35 -2.18 6.87
CA SER A 91 6.93 -2.18 5.52
C SER A 91 7.02 -3.60 5.01
N LEU A 92 6.83 -3.76 3.70
CA LEU A 92 6.86 -5.04 3.01
C LEU A 92 7.75 -4.93 1.78
N ASP A 93 8.91 -5.57 1.82
CA ASP A 93 9.78 -5.72 0.65
C ASP A 93 9.20 -6.76 -0.29
N MET A 94 8.88 -6.33 -1.51
CA MET A 94 8.28 -7.10 -2.58
C MET A 94 9.25 -7.37 -3.72
N ASN A 95 10.57 -7.22 -3.54
CA ASN A 95 11.54 -7.53 -4.59
C ASN A 95 11.60 -9.03 -4.95
N GLY A 96 11.30 -9.90 -3.99
CA GLY A 96 11.32 -11.36 -4.14
C GLY A 96 9.96 -11.98 -4.47
N GLU A 97 9.82 -13.27 -4.14
CA GLU A 97 8.56 -14.00 -4.25
C GLU A 97 7.52 -13.46 -3.26
N ILE A 98 6.25 -13.50 -3.67
CA ILE A 98 5.13 -12.98 -2.87
C ILE A 98 5.01 -13.76 -1.56
N ASP A 99 5.15 -15.09 -1.62
CA ASP A 99 4.95 -15.95 -0.46
C ASP A 99 5.97 -15.68 0.65
N GLU A 100 7.25 -15.49 0.29
CA GLU A 100 8.29 -15.10 1.24
C GLU A 100 8.03 -13.71 1.85
N SER A 101 7.62 -12.78 1.00
CA SER A 101 7.32 -11.40 1.41
C SER A 101 6.17 -11.38 2.43
N VAL A 102 5.08 -12.09 2.13
CA VAL A 102 3.92 -12.23 3.01
C VAL A 102 4.29 -12.97 4.30
N HIS A 103 5.11 -14.01 4.22
CA HIS A 103 5.55 -14.73 5.40
C HIS A 103 6.30 -13.81 6.38
N ARG A 104 7.22 -12.98 5.89
CA ARG A 104 7.93 -11.98 6.71
C ARG A 104 6.98 -10.99 7.37
N LEU A 105 5.96 -10.53 6.65
CA LEU A 105 4.95 -9.65 7.21
C LEU A 105 4.19 -10.33 8.35
N ILE A 106 3.67 -11.54 8.14
CA ILE A 106 2.85 -12.27 9.11
C ILE A 106 3.63 -12.55 10.39
N VAL A 107 4.90 -12.99 10.28
CA VAL A 107 5.76 -13.25 11.44
C VAL A 107 6.02 -11.96 12.25
N GLY A 108 6.07 -10.80 11.59
CA GLY A 108 6.26 -9.49 12.24
C GLY A 108 4.99 -8.84 12.80
N LEU A 109 3.82 -9.46 12.64
CA LEU A 109 2.57 -8.96 13.22
C LEU A 109 2.48 -9.38 14.70
N PRO A 110 2.13 -8.45 15.61
CA PRO A 110 1.87 -8.82 17.00
C PRO A 110 0.73 -9.85 17.02
N GLN A 111 0.99 -11.03 17.58
CA GLN A 111 -0.07 -11.99 17.87
C GLN A 111 -1.07 -11.32 18.82
N GLY A 112 -2.36 -11.57 18.59
CA GLY A 112 -3.48 -10.81 19.14
C GLY A 112 -3.30 -10.44 20.61
N VAL A 113 -3.63 -9.19 20.92
CA VAL A 113 -3.83 -8.75 22.31
C VAL A 113 -4.92 -9.64 22.89
N GLU A 114 -4.58 -10.43 23.91
CA GLU A 114 -5.57 -11.15 24.70
C GLU A 114 -6.58 -10.13 25.23
N VAL A 115 -7.84 -10.34 24.86
CA VAL A 115 -8.95 -9.59 25.42
C VAL A 115 -9.16 -10.15 26.83
N GLY A 116 -8.62 -9.45 27.82
CA GLY A 116 -8.94 -9.67 29.24
C GLY A 116 -10.30 -9.13 29.60
#